data_AF-A0A948SGP6-F1
#
_entry.id   AF-A0A948SGP6-F1
#
_cell.length_a   1.000
_cell.length_b   1.000
_cell.length_c   1.000
_cell.angle_alpha   90.00
_cell.angle_beta   90.00
_cell.angle_gamma   90.00
#
_symmetry.space_group_name_H-M   'P 1'
#
loop_
_entity.id
_entity.type
_entity.pdbx_description
1 polymer ?
#
loop_
_entity_poly.entity_id
_entity_poly.type
_entity_poly.pdbx_seq_one_letter_code
_entity_poly.pdbx_strand_id
1 'polypeptide(L)'
;MENGKGNTGTIEEIKGVVIEAAFPESLPEINNALEVPLGDGTLVCEVQQQLGDDRVRAVAMDSTDGLARGVTAVDTGGPIAGPVGPDPLGRIFDPL
;
A
#
# COMPACT_ATOMS: atom_id res chain seq x y z
N MET A 1 2.85 23.14 7.14
CA MET A 1 3.41 22.77 5.82
C MET A 1 4.62 21.90 6.10
N GLU A 2 4.43 20.59 6.16
CA GLU A 2 5.53 19.65 5.96
C GLU A 2 5.00 18.61 4.98
N ASN A 3 5.63 18.58 3.82
CA ASN A 3 5.31 17.68 2.73
C ASN A 3 5.56 16.27 3.23
N GLY A 4 4.50 15.52 3.54
CA GLY A 4 4.60 14.09 3.79
C GLY A 4 5.12 13.43 2.52
N LYS A 5 6.44 13.31 2.41
CA LYS A 5 7.07 12.32 1.53
C LYS A 5 6.61 10.98 2.09
N GLY A 6 5.45 10.51 1.64
CA GLY A 6 4.96 9.18 1.98
C GLY A 6 6.08 8.19 1.68
N ASN A 7 6.34 7.29 2.60
CA ASN A 7 7.33 6.25 2.40
C ASN A 7 6.85 5.40 1.21
N THR A 8 7.60 5.41 0.11
CA THR A 8 7.17 4.77 -1.14
C THR A 8 7.95 3.50 -1.41
N GLY A 9 7.23 2.52 -1.92
CA GLY A 9 7.78 1.26 -2.38
C GLY A 9 7.35 0.95 -3.81
N THR A 10 7.89 -0.12 -4.35
CA THR A 10 7.58 -0.61 -5.71
C THR A 10 7.10 -2.05 -5.63
N ILE A 11 6.00 -2.37 -6.31
CA ILE A 11 5.49 -3.75 -6.38
C ILE A 11 6.43 -4.60 -7.25
N GLU A 12 7.07 -5.60 -6.66
CA GLU A 12 8.00 -6.51 -7.32
C GLU A 12 7.30 -7.81 -7.76
N GLU A 13 6.36 -8.30 -6.96
CA GLU A 13 5.67 -9.57 -7.21
C GLU A 13 4.18 -9.50 -6.82
N ILE A 14 3.36 -10.22 -7.57
CA ILE A 14 1.91 -10.34 -7.37
C ILE A 14 1.55 -11.82 -7.49
N LYS A 15 0.96 -12.39 -6.42
CA LYS A 15 0.55 -13.79 -6.29
C LYS A 15 -0.88 -13.84 -5.74
N GLY A 16 -1.87 -13.75 -6.62
CA GLY A 16 -3.27 -13.59 -6.22
C GLY A 16 -3.44 -12.30 -5.41
N VAL A 17 -3.99 -12.39 -4.21
CA VAL A 17 -4.15 -11.24 -3.28
C VAL A 17 -2.87 -10.90 -2.50
N VAL A 18 -1.82 -11.72 -2.60
CA VAL A 18 -0.55 -11.48 -1.91
C VAL A 18 0.38 -10.71 -2.83
N ILE A 19 0.88 -9.57 -2.37
CA ILE A 19 1.85 -8.74 -3.09
C ILE A 19 3.16 -8.67 -2.31
N GLU A 20 4.26 -8.53 -3.03
CA GLU A 20 5.57 -8.21 -2.46
C GLU A 20 6.02 -6.87 -3.00
N ALA A 21 6.44 -5.99 -2.11
CA ALA A 21 6.84 -4.63 -2.43
C ALA A 21 8.17 -4.29 -1.77
N ALA A 22 9.04 -3.59 -2.51
CA ALA A 22 10.33 -3.12 -2.03
C ALA A 22 10.26 -1.65 -1.64
N PHE A 23 10.66 -1.31 -0.41
CA PHE A 23 10.67 0.02 0.19
C PHE A 23 12.11 0.41 0.55
N PRO A 24 12.86 1.02 -0.38
CA PRO A 24 14.29 1.28 -0.19
C PRO A 24 14.62 2.38 0.83
N GLU A 25 13.66 3.24 1.16
CA GLU A 25 13.89 4.34 2.14
C GLU A 25 13.60 3.89 3.57
N SER A 26 12.43 3.28 3.81
CA SER A 26 12.03 2.81 5.14
C SER A 26 11.14 1.58 5.02
N LEU A 27 11.42 0.55 5.81
CA LEU A 27 10.62 -0.68 5.79
C LEU A 27 9.31 -0.49 6.59
N PRO A 28 8.12 -0.63 5.98
CA PRO A 28 6.85 -0.53 6.69
C PRO A 28 6.73 -1.56 7.82
N GLU A 29 6.06 -1.19 8.91
CA GLU A 29 5.80 -2.09 10.03
C GLU A 29 4.71 -3.12 9.69
N ILE A 30 4.69 -4.24 10.41
CA ILE A 30 3.61 -5.22 10.28
C ILE A 30 2.30 -4.58 10.75
N ASN A 31 1.22 -4.88 10.01
CA ASN A 31 -0.11 -4.29 10.09
C ASN A 31 -0.24 -2.88 9.47
N ASN A 32 0.83 -2.27 8.93
CA ASN A 32 0.66 -1.00 8.22
C ASN A 32 -0.16 -1.19 6.93
N ALA A 33 -0.97 -0.18 6.60
CA ALA A 33 -1.65 -0.11 5.33
C ALA A 33 -0.74 0.50 4.26
N LEU A 34 -0.77 -0.11 3.07
CA LEU A 34 -0.16 0.37 1.85
C LEU A 34 -1.26 0.75 0.87
N GLU A 35 -1.14 1.90 0.26
CA GLU A 35 -2.04 2.38 -0.79
C GLU A 35 -1.37 2.24 -2.15
N VAL A 36 -2.04 1.57 -3.08
CA VAL A 36 -1.55 1.32 -4.43
C VAL A 36 -2.57 1.84 -5.44
N PRO A 37 -2.20 2.74 -6.36
CA PRO A 37 -3.13 3.22 -7.38
C PRO A 37 -3.50 2.07 -8.33
N LEU A 38 -4.80 1.88 -8.55
CA LEU A 38 -5.35 0.83 -9.40
C LEU A 38 -6.54 1.37 -10.21
N GLY A 39 -6.32 1.63 -11.50
CA GLY A 39 -7.34 2.26 -12.36
C GLY A 39 -7.71 3.66 -11.85
N ASP A 40 -9.01 3.90 -11.65
CA ASP A 40 -9.54 5.14 -11.08
C ASP A 40 -9.61 5.14 -9.54
N GLY A 41 -9.19 4.06 -8.88
CA GLY A 41 -9.25 3.88 -7.43
C GLY A 41 -7.90 3.57 -6.77
N THR A 42 -7.98 3.25 -5.49
CA THR A 42 -6.82 2.84 -4.66
C THR A 42 -7.08 1.44 -4.11
N LEU A 43 -6.14 0.53 -4.37
CA LEU A 43 -6.07 -0.75 -3.70
C LEU A 43 -5.35 -0.59 -2.36
N VAL A 44 -6.02 -0.96 -1.28
CA VAL A 44 -5.41 -1.00 0.06
C VAL A 44 -4.86 -2.39 0.30
N CYS A 45 -3.61 -2.46 0.77
CA CYS A 45 -2.94 -3.69 1.15
C CYS A 45 -2.45 -3.58 2.60
N GLU A 46 -2.49 -4.66 3.37
CA GLU A 46 -1.96 -4.70 4.74
C GLU A 46 -0.65 -5.48 4.79
N VAL A 47 0.39 -4.88 5.37
CA VAL A 47 1.69 -5.54 5.58
C VAL A 47 1.52 -6.69 6.56
N GLN A 48 1.73 -7.92 6.10
CA GLN A 48 1.67 -9.13 6.95
C GLN A 48 3.04 -9.55 7.48
N GLN A 49 4.09 -9.27 6.70
CA GLN A 49 5.43 -9.76 7.02
C GLN A 49 6.50 -8.88 6.38
N GLN A 50 7.60 -8.68 7.11
CA GLN A 50 8.86 -8.17 6.57
C GLN A 50 9.72 -9.34 6.08
N LEU A 51 10.14 -9.32 4.82
CA LEU A 51 10.91 -10.40 4.19
C LEU A 51 12.43 -10.22 4.31
N GLY A 52 12.89 -9.01 4.69
CA GLY A 52 14.29 -8.60 4.59
C GLY A 52 14.59 -7.96 3.23
N ASP A 53 15.82 -7.46 3.04
CA ASP A 53 16.26 -6.80 1.80
C ASP A 53 15.31 -5.69 1.34
N ASP A 54 14.85 -4.87 2.28
CA ASP A 54 13.92 -3.76 2.06
C ASP A 54 12.55 -4.20 1.51
N ARG A 55 12.17 -5.48 1.67
CA ARG A 55 10.91 -6.03 1.13
C ARG A 55 9.90 -6.36 2.21
N VAL A 56 8.64 -6.11 1.88
CA VAL A 56 7.48 -6.55 2.65
C VAL A 56 6.57 -7.42 1.82
N ARG A 57 5.88 -8.33 2.49
CA ARG A 57 4.73 -9.05 1.97
C ARG A 57 3.48 -8.41 2.54
N ALA A 58 2.61 -7.96 1.64
CA ALA A 58 1.32 -7.40 1.99
C ALA A 58 0.18 -8.19 1.35
N VAL A 59 -0.99 -8.14 1.97
CA VAL A 59 -2.22 -8.78 1.47
C VAL A 59 -3.17 -7.68 1.03
N ALA A 60 -3.61 -7.74 -0.21
CA ALA A 60 -4.62 -6.86 -0.77
C ALA A 60 -5.98 -7.09 -0.10
N MET A 61 -6.65 -6.01 0.27
CA MET A 61 -8.00 -6.04 0.86
C MET A 61 -9.09 -6.22 -0.20
N ASP A 62 -8.77 -5.98 -1.46
CA ASP A 62 -9.64 -6.18 -2.61
C ASP A 62 -8.91 -6.93 -3.74
N SER A 63 -9.55 -7.05 -4.90
CA SER A 63 -9.00 -7.75 -6.06
C SER A 63 -7.74 -7.05 -6.58
N THR A 64 -6.70 -7.84 -6.87
CA THR A 64 -5.47 -7.37 -7.54
C THR A 64 -5.58 -7.41 -9.06
N ASP A 65 -6.80 -7.54 -9.59
CA ASP A 65 -7.03 -7.56 -11.04
C ASP A 65 -6.64 -6.21 -11.66
N GLY A 66 -5.84 -6.25 -12.71
CA GLY A 66 -5.28 -5.03 -13.33
C GLY A 66 -4.07 -4.44 -12.60
N LEU A 67 -3.65 -4.98 -11.44
CA LEU A 67 -2.42 -4.53 -10.78
C LEU A 67 -1.20 -5.04 -11.56
N ALA A 68 -0.23 -4.14 -11.77
CA ALA A 68 1.01 -4.44 -12.45
C ALA A 68 2.23 -4.32 -11.52
N ARG A 69 3.30 -5.03 -11.88
CA ARG A 69 4.60 -4.84 -11.24
C ARG A 69 5.19 -3.51 -11.65
N GLY A 70 6.05 -2.93 -10.81
CA GLY A 70 6.63 -1.61 -11.01
C GLY A 70 5.69 -0.46 -10.60
N VAL A 71 4.46 -0.75 -10.18
CA VAL A 71 3.54 0.25 -9.63
C VAL A 71 4.05 0.70 -8.25
N THR A 72 3.92 2.00 -7.98
CA THR A 72 4.30 2.59 -6.70
C THR A 72 3.27 2.26 -5.62
N ALA A 73 3.73 1.78 -4.47
CA ALA A 73 2.95 1.63 -3.25
C ALA A 73 3.34 2.71 -2.25
N VAL A 74 2.38 3.26 -1.52
CA VAL A 74 2.59 4.29 -0.51
C VAL A 74 2.27 3.72 0.86
N ASP A 75 3.23 3.72 1.78
CA ASP A 75 3.00 3.38 3.18
C ASP A 75 2.30 4.54 3.89
N THR A 76 1.18 4.22 4.52
CA THR A 76 0.36 5.17 5.29
C THR A 76 0.95 5.47 6.67
N GLY A 77 1.92 4.67 7.13
CA GLY A 77 2.56 4.83 8.43
C GLY A 77 1.74 4.32 9.63
N GLY A 78 0.59 3.68 9.37
CA GLY A 78 -0.25 3.12 10.42
C GLY A 78 -1.19 2.02 9.90
N PRO A 79 -1.96 1.39 10.78
CA PRO A 79 -2.89 0.34 10.39
C PRO A 79 -4.05 0.87 9.56
N ILE A 80 -4.76 -0.06 8.91
CA ILE A 80 -5.99 0.26 8.17
C ILE A 80 -6.99 0.95 9.11
N ALA A 81 -7.30 2.22 8.84
CA ALA A 81 -8.22 3.01 9.61
C ALA A 81 -9.54 3.24 8.83
N GLY A 82 -10.64 2.64 9.29
CA GLY A 82 -11.97 2.81 8.69
C GLY A 82 -12.38 1.72 7.68
N PRO A 83 -13.55 1.85 7.05
CA PRO A 83 -14.06 0.84 6.11
C PRO A 83 -13.23 0.83 4.82
N VAL A 84 -12.61 -0.31 4.52
CA VAL A 84 -11.95 -0.59 3.23
C VAL A 84 -12.93 -1.28 2.29
N GLY A 85 -13.24 -0.65 1.16
CA GLY A 85 -14.23 -1.10 0.18
C GLY A 85 -14.55 0.03 -0.81
N PRO A 86 -15.19 -0.28 -1.97
CA PRO A 86 -15.11 0.56 -3.15
C PRO A 86 -15.77 1.93 -2.93
N ASP A 87 -14.88 2.91 -2.75
CA ASP A 87 -15.03 4.34 -2.97
C ASP A 87 -15.58 5.19 -1.81
N PRO A 88 -14.89 6.31 -1.48
CA PRO A 88 -15.05 7.49 -2.31
C PRO A 88 -13.73 8.03 -2.89
N LEU A 89 -13.65 8.02 -4.22
CA LEU A 89 -12.96 8.93 -5.12
C LEU A 89 -12.68 10.26 -4.43
N GLY A 90 -11.39 10.56 -4.27
CA GLY A 90 -10.92 11.94 -4.26
C GLY A 90 -11.14 12.72 -2.97
N ARG A 91 -10.86 12.15 -1.80
CA ARG A 91 -10.62 12.99 -0.61
C ARG A 91 -9.22 12.80 -0.06
N ILE A 92 -8.41 13.83 -0.30
CA ILE A 92 -7.50 14.37 0.73
C ILE A 92 -8.25 14.25 2.08
N PHE A 93 -7.77 13.37 2.94
CA PHE A 93 -8.18 13.36 4.34
C PHE A 93 -7.32 14.40 5.05
N ASP A 94 -7.90 15.58 5.28
CA ASP A 94 -7.42 16.48 6.32
C ASP A 94 -7.77 15.83 7.67
N PRO A 95 -6.81 15.66 8.60
CA PRO A 95 -7.16 15.19 9.94
C PRO A 95 -7.96 16.27 10.68
N LEU A 96 -9.13 15.90 11.22
CA LEU A 96 -9.87 16.70 12.22
C LEU A 96 -9.18 16.64 13.58
#